data_AF-A0A0C9VPS6-F1
#
_entry.id   AF-A0A0C9VPS6-F1
#
_cell.length_a   1.000
_cell.length_b   1.000
_cell.length_c   1.000
_cell.angle_alpha   90.00
_cell.angle_beta   90.00
_cell.angle_gamma   90.00
#
_symmetry.space_group_name_H-M   'P 1'
#
loop_
_entity.id
_entity.type
_entity.pdbx_description
1 polymer ?
#
loop_
_entity_poly.entity_id
_entity_poly.type
_entity_poly.pdbx_seq_one_letter_code
_entity_poly.pdbx_strand_id
1 'polypeptide(L)'
;MIFSPKRKTSWELVERKAIAPVMVNDEYEDLDVVHVSPKDVEATYVFDVPSKSEVPSWQDMQRAIVFARQQYMKEASTQGWNTLLKEGWEILWFRKSSKRRLEVKYSGRPALVSGLEPHAALARSPPFLELLRSDLY
;
A
#
# COMPACT_ATOMS: atom_id res chain seq x y z
N MET A 1 -37.22 -5.10 -33.11
CA MET A 1 -36.44 -5.42 -31.89
C MET A 1 -35.47 -4.28 -31.64
N ILE A 2 -35.62 -3.55 -30.53
CA ILE A 2 -34.71 -2.45 -30.17
C ILE A 2 -33.63 -3.07 -29.28
N PHE A 3 -32.43 -3.30 -29.84
CA PHE A 3 -31.26 -3.66 -29.06
C PHE A 3 -30.73 -2.39 -28.39
N SER A 4 -31.02 -2.20 -27.11
CA SER A 4 -30.29 -1.23 -26.30
C SER A 4 -28.97 -1.87 -25.89
N PRO A 5 -27.80 -1.39 -26.35
CA PRO A 5 -26.53 -1.91 -25.87
C PRO A 5 -26.44 -1.61 -24.37
N LYS A 6 -26.37 -2.65 -23.54
CA LYS A 6 -26.06 -2.51 -22.11
C LYS A 6 -24.72 -1.77 -22.03
N ARG A 7 -24.74 -0.50 -21.62
CA ARG A 7 -23.51 0.28 -21.37
C ARG A 7 -22.66 -0.53 -20.39
N LYS A 8 -21.55 -1.11 -20.85
CA LYS A 8 -20.54 -1.70 -19.96
C LYS A 8 -19.97 -0.53 -19.15
N THR A 9 -20.43 -0.38 -17.92
CA THR A 9 -19.86 0.62 -17.01
C THR A 9 -18.40 0.22 -16.75
N SER A 10 -17.46 1.10 -17.08
CA SER A 10 -16.04 0.91 -16.75
C SER A 10 -15.80 1.27 -15.28
N TRP A 11 -14.64 0.88 -14.74
CA TRP A 11 -14.20 1.41 -13.46
C TRP A 11 -13.82 2.88 -13.65
N GLU A 12 -14.39 3.74 -12.81
CA GLU A 12 -14.06 5.17 -12.75
C GLU A 12 -13.15 5.40 -11.56
N LEU A 13 -12.01 6.06 -11.77
CA LEU A 13 -11.17 6.56 -10.68
C LEU A 13 -11.89 7.72 -10.01
N VAL A 14 -12.14 7.59 -8.70
CA VAL A 14 -12.80 8.61 -7.89
C VAL A 14 -11.77 9.47 -7.18
N GLU A 15 -10.75 8.83 -6.59
CA GLU A 15 -9.77 9.51 -5.78
C GLU A 15 -8.41 8.83 -5.87
N ARG A 16 -7.36 9.63 -5.72
CA ARG A 16 -5.96 9.20 -5.63
C ARG A 16 -5.29 9.93 -4.47
N LYS A 17 -4.72 9.16 -3.54
CA LYS A 17 -3.83 9.68 -2.50
C LYS A 17 -2.50 8.93 -2.59
N ALA A 18 -1.39 9.65 -2.45
CA ALA A 18 -0.08 9.05 -2.60
C ALA A 18 0.97 9.73 -1.70
N ILE A 19 1.94 8.91 -1.31
CA ILE A 19 3.13 9.27 -0.57
C ILE A 19 4.32 8.74 -1.38
N ALA A 20 5.16 9.66 -1.83
CA ALA A 20 6.41 9.30 -2.48
C ALA A 20 7.31 8.50 -1.53
N PRO A 21 8.15 7.58 -2.03
CA PRO A 21 9.08 6.83 -1.19
C PRO A 21 9.94 7.76 -0.32
N VAL A 22 9.79 7.65 0.99
CA VAL A 22 10.60 8.37 1.99
C VAL A 22 11.54 7.43 2.70
N MET A 23 12.67 7.96 3.20
CA MET A 23 13.52 7.20 4.12
C MET A 23 12.72 6.87 5.36
N VAL A 24 12.76 5.60 5.76
CA VAL A 24 12.11 5.15 6.98
C VAL A 24 13.11 5.33 8.10
N ASN A 25 12.92 6.35 8.96
CA ASN A 25 13.85 6.64 10.05
C ASN A 25 14.03 5.39 10.91
N ASP A 26 15.25 4.88 10.95
CA ASP A 26 15.62 3.62 11.54
C ASP A 26 15.80 3.82 13.05
N GLU A 27 15.05 3.10 13.89
CA GLU A 27 15.48 2.84 15.29
C GLU A 27 16.64 1.82 15.34
N TYR A 28 17.27 1.58 14.17
CA TYR A 28 18.28 0.56 13.90
C TYR A 28 19.55 1.20 13.36
N GLU A 29 19.82 2.48 13.67
CA GLU A 29 21.05 3.17 13.27
C GLU A 29 22.32 2.38 13.68
N ASP A 30 22.20 1.53 14.71
CA ASP A 30 23.28 0.67 15.22
C ASP A 30 23.37 -0.71 14.52
N LEU A 31 22.47 -1.04 13.59
CA LEU A 31 22.46 -2.34 12.91
C LEU A 31 23.19 -2.29 11.56
N ASP A 32 23.92 -3.36 11.26
CA ASP A 32 24.69 -3.48 10.01
C ASP A 32 23.79 -3.82 8.82
N VAL A 33 23.72 -2.91 7.86
CA VAL A 33 23.09 -3.16 6.55
C VAL A 33 24.01 -4.05 5.72
N VAL A 34 23.61 -5.31 5.52
CA VAL A 34 24.38 -6.31 4.77
C VAL A 34 24.19 -6.12 3.27
N HIS A 35 22.95 -5.92 2.84
CA HIS A 35 22.63 -5.76 1.43
C HIS A 35 21.43 -4.86 1.23
N VAL A 36 21.44 -4.11 0.13
CA VAL A 36 20.34 -3.22 -0.26
C VAL A 36 19.97 -3.52 -1.70
N SER A 37 18.68 -3.64 -1.98
CA SER A 37 18.19 -3.74 -3.35
C SER A 37 18.68 -2.53 -4.17
N PRO A 38 19.23 -2.73 -5.38
CA PRO A 38 19.76 -1.64 -6.19
C PRO A 38 18.68 -0.66 -6.68
N LYS A 39 17.41 -1.07 -6.64
CA LYS A 39 16.26 -0.28 -7.06
C LYS A 39 15.11 -0.40 -6.08
N ASP A 40 14.23 0.59 -6.15
CA ASP A 40 12.92 0.48 -5.50
C ASP A 40 12.10 -0.58 -6.24
N VAL A 41 11.33 -1.33 -5.47
CA VAL A 41 10.41 -2.35 -5.97
C VAL A 41 9.00 -1.90 -5.65
N GLU A 42 8.07 -2.21 -6.55
CA GLU A 42 6.67 -1.84 -6.43
C GLU A 42 5.81 -3.08 -6.58
N ALA A 43 4.72 -3.14 -5.84
CA ALA A 43 3.70 -4.17 -5.98
C ALA A 43 2.30 -3.57 -5.81
N THR A 44 1.33 -4.15 -6.50
CA THR A 44 -0.05 -3.66 -6.52
C THR A 44 -0.99 -4.69 -5.91
N TYR A 45 -1.81 -4.23 -4.98
CA TYR A 45 -2.78 -5.04 -4.24
C TYR A 45 -4.18 -4.47 -4.44
N VAL A 46 -5.14 -5.34 -4.76
CA VAL A 46 -6.51 -4.93 -5.09
C VAL A 46 -7.48 -5.46 -4.04
N PHE A 47 -8.31 -4.57 -3.52
CA PHE A 47 -9.33 -4.86 -2.50
C PHE A 47 -10.69 -4.43 -3.01
N ASP A 48 -11.63 -5.38 -3.12
CA ASP A 48 -13.02 -5.03 -3.40
C ASP A 48 -13.69 -4.60 -2.07
N VAL A 49 -14.30 -3.41 -2.05
CA VAL A 49 -14.91 -2.84 -0.85
C VAL A 49 -16.41 -3.20 -0.82
N PRO A 50 -16.94 -3.73 0.29
CA PRO A 50 -18.37 -4.00 0.42
C PRO A 50 -19.20 -2.74 0.19
N SER A 51 -20.32 -2.87 -0.54
CA SER A 51 -21.21 -1.76 -0.95
C SER A 51 -21.97 -1.09 0.21
N LYS A 52 -21.58 -1.29 1.47
CA LYS A 52 -22.29 -0.75 2.65
C LYS A 52 -22.13 0.77 2.78
N SER A 53 -21.11 1.36 2.16
CA SER A 53 -20.87 2.80 2.11
C SER A 53 -20.55 3.23 0.67
N GLU A 54 -20.98 4.44 0.28
CA GLU A 54 -20.67 4.99 -1.04
C GLU A 54 -19.19 5.31 -1.20
N VAL A 55 -18.53 5.70 -0.08
CA VAL A 55 -17.14 6.13 0.04
C VAL A 55 -16.42 5.20 1.04
N PRO A 56 -15.23 4.66 0.72
CA PRO A 56 -14.40 3.94 1.68
C PRO A 56 -14.05 4.85 2.85
N SER A 57 -14.18 4.36 4.08
CA SER A 57 -13.75 5.15 5.24
C SER A 57 -12.22 5.29 5.25
N TRP A 58 -11.69 6.31 5.93
CA TRP A 58 -10.24 6.45 6.10
C TRP A 58 -9.65 5.21 6.79
N GLN A 59 -10.39 4.56 7.69
CA GLN A 59 -9.96 3.30 8.29
C GLN A 59 -9.90 2.14 7.29
N ASP A 60 -10.81 2.09 6.30
CA ASP A 60 -10.73 1.10 5.22
C ASP A 60 -9.47 1.30 4.38
N MET A 61 -9.18 2.56 4.01
CA MET A 61 -7.97 2.91 3.27
C MET A 61 -6.69 2.56 4.06
N GLN A 62 -6.64 2.92 5.34
CA GLN A 62 -5.51 2.57 6.20
C GLN A 62 -5.29 1.07 6.30
N ARG A 63 -6.36 0.29 6.54
CA ARG A 63 -6.28 -1.17 6.59
C ARG A 63 -5.76 -1.76 5.29
N ALA A 64 -6.22 -1.23 4.15
CA ALA A 64 -5.75 -1.68 2.83
C ALA A 64 -4.24 -1.43 2.66
N ILE A 65 -3.73 -0.26 3.07
CA ILE A 65 -2.30 0.07 2.97
C ILE A 65 -1.46 -0.78 3.93
N VAL A 66 -1.91 -0.96 5.18
CA VAL A 66 -1.23 -1.84 6.15
C VAL A 66 -1.15 -3.27 5.62
N PHE A 67 -2.26 -3.79 5.08
CA PHE A 67 -2.27 -5.12 4.49
C PHE A 67 -1.34 -5.22 3.28
N ALA A 68 -1.33 -4.21 2.39
CA ALA A 68 -0.43 -4.15 1.26
C ALA A 68 1.04 -4.20 1.70
N ARG A 69 1.42 -3.44 2.72
CA ARG A 69 2.78 -3.50 3.32
C ARG A 69 3.11 -4.89 3.85
N GLN A 70 2.18 -5.53 4.55
CA GLN A 70 2.40 -6.89 5.09
C GLN A 70 2.62 -7.92 3.99
N GLN A 71 1.81 -7.89 2.92
CA GLN A 71 2.02 -8.77 1.77
C GLN A 71 3.33 -8.47 1.05
N TYR A 72 3.63 -7.19 0.84
CA TYR A 72 4.88 -6.75 0.25
C TYR A 72 6.10 -7.27 1.02
N MET A 73 6.09 -7.16 2.35
CA MET A 73 7.16 -7.70 3.19
C MET A 73 7.24 -9.21 3.17
N LYS A 74 6.10 -9.91 3.13
CA LYS A 74 6.07 -11.36 2.98
C LYS A 74 6.71 -11.80 1.67
N GLU A 75 6.37 -11.13 0.56
CA GLU A 75 6.97 -11.39 -0.76
C GLU A 75 8.47 -11.07 -0.77
N ALA A 76 8.88 -9.94 -0.20
CA ALA A 76 10.29 -9.55 -0.09
C ALA A 76 11.10 -10.55 0.76
N SER A 77 10.50 -11.10 1.83
CA SER A 77 11.16 -12.11 2.68
C SER A 77 11.47 -13.40 1.93
N THR A 78 10.66 -13.79 0.94
CA THR A 78 10.97 -14.95 0.09
C THR A 78 12.23 -14.75 -0.76
N GLN A 79 12.67 -13.51 -0.92
CA GLN A 79 13.88 -13.12 -1.64
C GLN A 79 15.06 -12.80 -0.70
N GLY A 80 14.92 -13.07 0.60
CA GLY A 80 15.98 -12.87 1.59
C GLY A 80 16.06 -11.45 2.18
N TRP A 81 15.07 -10.59 1.92
CA TRP A 81 15.00 -9.26 2.52
C TRP A 81 14.26 -9.29 3.85
N ASN A 82 14.71 -8.52 4.84
CA ASN A 82 14.06 -8.47 6.14
C ASN A 82 13.57 -7.07 6.53
N THR A 83 13.83 -6.02 5.75
CA THR A 83 13.33 -4.67 6.01
C THR A 83 13.24 -3.80 4.76
N LEU A 84 12.71 -2.58 4.91
CA LEU A 84 12.65 -1.53 3.89
C LEU A 84 13.36 -0.28 4.39
N LEU A 85 14.31 0.25 3.61
CA LEU A 85 14.97 1.54 3.90
C LEU A 85 14.15 2.73 3.42
N LYS A 86 13.34 2.51 2.37
CA LYS A 86 12.39 3.48 1.86
C LYS A 86 11.02 2.84 1.77
N GLU A 87 10.00 3.61 2.09
CA GLU A 87 8.60 3.20 1.98
C GLU A 87 7.79 4.33 1.35
N GLY A 88 6.89 3.96 0.45
CA GLY A 88 5.92 4.86 -0.19
C GLY A 88 4.70 4.08 -0.61
N TRP A 89 3.57 4.74 -0.74
CA TRP A 89 2.32 4.10 -1.14
C TRP A 89 1.47 5.03 -1.97
N GLU A 90 0.67 4.45 -2.84
CA GLU A 90 -0.40 5.11 -3.57
C GLU A 90 -1.66 4.28 -3.40
N ILE A 91 -2.77 4.94 -3.07
CA ILE A 91 -4.08 4.33 -3.02
C ILE A 91 -4.99 5.00 -4.04
N LEU A 92 -5.61 4.17 -4.87
CA LEU A 92 -6.56 4.55 -5.90
C LEU A 92 -7.92 3.98 -5.52
N TRP A 93 -8.91 4.86 -5.44
CA TRP A 93 -10.29 4.45 -5.20
C TRP A 93 -11.07 4.45 -6.51
N PHE A 94 -11.63 3.30 -6.86
CA PHE A 94 -12.48 3.12 -8.03
C PHE A 94 -13.93 2.82 -7.67
N ARG A 95 -14.84 3.26 -8.55
CA ARG A 95 -16.26 2.90 -8.51
C ARG A 95 -16.74 2.33 -9.85
N LYS A 96 -17.70 1.42 -9.78
CA LYS A 96 -18.40 0.87 -10.96
C LYS A 96 -19.81 0.46 -10.58
N SER A 97 -20.80 1.28 -10.90
CA SER A 97 -22.19 1.06 -10.44
C SER A 97 -22.22 0.91 -8.90
N SER A 98 -22.68 -0.23 -8.36
CA SER A 98 -22.64 -0.55 -6.92
C SER A 98 -21.32 -1.16 -6.43
N LYS A 99 -20.36 -1.44 -7.32
CA LYS A 99 -19.06 -1.99 -6.93
C LYS A 99 -18.07 -0.88 -6.58
N ARG A 100 -17.20 -1.18 -5.61
CA ARG A 100 -16.15 -0.31 -5.11
C ARG A 100 -14.86 -1.10 -5.00
N ARG A 101 -13.74 -0.45 -5.26
CA ARG A 101 -12.42 -1.07 -5.23
C ARG A 101 -11.38 -0.08 -4.75
N LEU A 102 -10.47 -0.56 -3.92
CA LEU A 102 -9.22 0.11 -3.59
C LEU A 102 -8.10 -0.65 -4.30
N GLU A 103 -7.23 0.07 -4.98
CA GLU A 103 -5.96 -0.44 -5.48
C GLU A 103 -4.85 0.27 -4.71
N VAL A 104 -4.01 -0.50 -4.03
CA VAL A 104 -2.86 0.01 -3.30
C VAL A 104 -1.61 -0.40 -4.05
N LYS A 105 -0.89 0.58 -4.58
CA LYS A 105 0.46 0.41 -5.08
C LYS A 105 1.42 0.71 -3.94
N TYR A 106 2.09 -0.31 -3.45
CA TYR A 106 3.10 -0.19 -2.42
C TYR A 106 4.49 -0.16 -3.04
N SER A 107 5.36 0.70 -2.54
CA SER A 107 6.72 0.87 -3.04
C SER A 107 7.71 0.88 -1.89
N GLY A 108 8.88 0.27 -2.10
CA GLY A 108 9.94 0.37 -1.12
C GLY A 108 11.30 -0.05 -1.63
N ARG A 109 12.32 0.19 -0.81
CA ARG A 109 13.69 -0.28 -1.05
C ARG A 109 14.03 -1.42 -0.09
N PRO A 110 13.93 -2.68 -0.54
CA PRO A 110 14.29 -3.83 0.29
C PRO A 110 15.74 -3.78 0.74
N ALA A 111 15.98 -4.21 1.97
CA ALA A 111 17.30 -4.40 2.52
C ALA A 111 17.34 -5.63 3.43
N LEU A 112 18.55 -6.14 3.60
CA LEU A 112 18.91 -7.16 4.56
C LEU A 112 19.80 -6.51 5.61
N VAL A 113 19.32 -6.50 6.84
CA VAL A 113 20.00 -5.95 8.01
C VAL A 113 20.30 -7.08 8.99
N SER A 114 21.56 -7.18 9.44
CA SER A 114 21.96 -8.19 10.41
C SER A 114 21.44 -7.84 11.80
N GLY A 115 21.02 -8.84 12.58
CA GLY A 115 20.50 -8.64 13.95
C GLY A 115 19.10 -8.05 14.04
N LEU A 116 18.42 -7.82 12.92
CA LEU A 116 17.03 -7.37 12.92
C LEU A 116 16.07 -8.53 13.15
N GLU A 117 15.33 -8.48 14.25
CA GLU A 117 14.31 -9.47 14.58
C GLU A 117 13.19 -9.50 13.52
N PRO A 118 12.77 -10.70 13.02
CA PRO A 118 11.78 -10.81 11.96
C PRO A 118 10.44 -10.10 12.25
N HIS A 119 10.03 -10.07 13.51
CA HIS A 119 8.78 -9.43 13.92
C HIS A 119 8.85 -7.90 13.91
N ALA A 120 10.04 -7.32 14.11
CA ALA A 120 10.21 -5.88 14.21
C ALA A 120 9.91 -5.18 12.89
N ALA A 121 10.38 -5.75 11.78
CA ALA A 121 10.11 -5.22 10.44
C ALA A 121 8.63 -5.32 10.03
N LEU A 122 7.94 -6.40 10.42
CA LEU A 122 6.52 -6.63 10.12
C LEU A 122 5.59 -5.75 10.97
N ALA A 123 5.98 -5.44 12.21
CA ALA A 123 5.19 -4.63 13.13
C ALA A 123 5.13 -3.14 12.75
N ARG A 124 6.07 -2.67 11.92
CA ARG A 124 6.12 -1.26 11.51
C ARG A 124 4.90 -0.87 10.68
N SER A 125 4.34 0.29 11.02
CA SER A 125 3.25 0.90 10.25
C SER A 125 3.80 1.64 9.02
N PRO A 126 3.08 1.60 7.88
CA PRO A 126 3.42 2.43 6.72
C PRO A 126 3.55 3.93 7.10
N PRO A 127 4.41 4.70 6.42
CA PRO A 127 4.61 6.10 6.72
C PRO A 127 3.37 6.94 6.41
N PHE A 128 3.17 8.01 7.19
CA PHE A 128 2.17 9.06 6.94
C PHE A 128 0.70 8.59 6.75
N LEU A 129 0.29 7.49 7.38
CA LEU A 129 -1.11 7.03 7.34
C LEU A 129 -2.12 8.05 7.87
N GLU A 130 -1.69 9.00 8.72
CA GLU A 130 -2.55 10.07 9.24
C GLU A 130 -2.99 11.06 8.14
N LEU A 131 -2.24 11.17 7.04
CA LEU A 131 -2.62 12.03 5.91
C LEU A 131 -3.85 11.51 5.15
N LEU A 132 -4.29 10.27 5.40
CA LEU A 132 -5.56 9.80 4.87
C LEU A 132 -6.77 10.51 5.50
N ARG A 133 -6.61 11.13 6.67
CA ARG A 133 -7.68 11.87 7.37
C ARG A 133 -7.89 13.29 6.85
N SER A 134 -6.96 13.82 6.05
CA SER A 134 -6.91 15.26 5.73
C SER A 134 -7.86 15.69 4.60
N ASP A 135 -9.13 15.31 4.70
CA ASP A 135 -10.23 15.88 3.90
C ASP A 135 -11.03 16.91 4.73
N LEU A 136 -10.43 17.41 5.82
CA LEU A 136 -10.97 18.45 6.69
C LEU A 136 -10.27 19.80 6.43
N TYR A 137 -10.51 20.41 5.27
CA TYR A 137 -10.43 21.86 5.08
C TYR A 137 -11.50 22.32 4.08
#